data_AF-A0A2V8KVR4-F1
#
_entry.id   AF-A0A2V8KVR4-F1
#
_cell.length_a   1.000
_cell.length_b   1.000
_cell.length_c   1.000
_cell.angle_alpha   90.00
_cell.angle_beta   90.00
_cell.angle_gamma   90.00
#
_symmetry.space_group_name_H-M   'P 1'
#
loop_
_entity.id
_entity.type
_entity.pdbx_description
1 polymer ?
#
loop_
_entity_poly.entity_id
_entity_poly.type
_entity_poly.pdbx_seq_one_letter_code
_entity_poly.pdbx_strand_id
1 'polypeptide(L)'
;MKLNQDQSLERVLESAVVVSWTDLMRGDKSGLIHIEYGFAPSGTLDYLQVWSSITRGYWLLACSYWMSASQLHDIGIHFENEYQSQGLADILAVVMQHQSAFDLPPNLGRKGLLQITTPTEEESTGAAASMSDAFKRVAVLAERARATIRSDQARVMSFSSMT
;
A
#
# COMPACT_ATOMS: atom_id res chain seq x y z
N MET A 1 15.42 -18.24 11.86
CA MET A 1 14.84 -18.29 10.51
C MET A 1 14.02 -17.01 10.30
N LYS A 2 14.50 -16.04 9.51
CA LYS A 2 13.68 -14.91 9.05
C LYS A 2 13.10 -15.31 7.69
N LEU A 3 11.93 -15.94 7.70
CA LEU A 3 11.18 -16.17 6.46
C LEU A 3 10.43 -14.87 6.13
N ASN A 4 10.73 -14.27 4.97
CA ASN A 4 9.88 -13.32 4.25
C ASN A 4 9.51 -11.98 4.94
N GLN A 5 10.42 -11.32 5.68
CA GLN A 5 10.12 -9.93 6.12
C GLN A 5 9.89 -8.96 4.94
N ASP A 6 10.49 -9.23 3.78
CA ASP A 6 10.32 -8.40 2.57
C ASP A 6 8.92 -8.50 1.93
N GLN A 7 8.06 -9.37 2.43
CA GLN A 7 6.70 -9.59 1.90
C GLN A 7 5.61 -9.03 2.82
N SER A 8 5.99 -8.49 3.98
CA SER A 8 4.99 -7.90 4.88
C SER A 8 4.44 -6.60 4.30
N LEU A 9 3.15 -6.41 4.47
CA LEU A 9 2.49 -5.17 4.04
C LEU A 9 3.14 -3.94 4.69
N GLU A 10 3.53 -4.05 5.95
CA GLU A 10 4.17 -2.95 6.68
C GLU A 10 5.51 -2.53 6.05
N ARG A 11 6.33 -3.50 5.58
CA ARG A 11 7.60 -3.20 4.92
C ARG A 11 7.40 -2.59 3.53
N VAL A 12 6.34 -3.01 2.85
CA VAL A 12 5.94 -2.44 1.55
C VAL A 12 5.47 -1.00 1.73
N LEU A 13 4.65 -0.72 2.75
CA LEU A 13 4.19 0.63 3.07
C LEU A 13 5.35 1.54 3.53
N GLU A 14 6.27 1.02 4.34
CA GLU A 14 7.51 1.73 4.71
C GLU A 14 8.35 2.08 3.47
N SER A 15 8.55 1.11 2.56
CA SER A 15 9.28 1.34 1.31
C SER A 15 8.59 2.36 0.42
N ALA A 16 7.26 2.33 0.33
CA ALA A 16 6.47 3.28 -0.45
C ALA A 16 6.66 4.73 0.04
N VAL A 17 6.66 4.92 1.36
CA VAL A 17 6.92 6.21 1.98
C VAL A 17 8.36 6.67 1.77
N VAL A 18 9.33 5.77 1.91
CA VAL A 18 10.76 6.09 1.70
C VAL A 18 11.02 6.52 0.25
N VAL A 19 10.45 5.81 -0.74
CA VAL A 19 10.56 6.20 -2.15
C VAL A 19 9.89 7.55 -2.44
N SER A 20 8.83 7.87 -1.70
CA SER A 20 8.07 9.11 -1.85
C SER A 20 8.50 10.20 -0.85
N TRP A 21 9.66 10.04 -0.21
CA TRP A 21 10.08 10.86 0.93
C TRP A 21 10.19 12.34 0.56
N THR A 22 10.78 12.66 -0.59
CA THR A 22 10.96 14.04 -1.05
C THR A 22 9.63 14.78 -1.20
N ASP A 23 8.61 14.11 -1.76
CA ASP A 23 7.27 14.68 -1.93
C ASP A 23 6.58 14.86 -0.57
N LEU A 24 6.69 13.86 0.30
CA LEU A 24 6.08 13.86 1.64
C LEU A 24 6.75 14.82 2.63
N MET A 25 8.00 15.20 2.40
CA MET A 25 8.70 16.25 3.14
C MET A 25 8.65 17.61 2.44
N ARG A 26 8.01 17.74 1.27
CA ARG A 26 7.94 19.01 0.50
C ARG A 26 9.31 19.67 0.27
N GLY A 27 10.35 18.86 0.11
CA GLY A 27 11.72 19.33 -0.06
C GLY A 27 12.50 19.58 1.24
N ASP A 28 11.91 19.41 2.42
CA ASP A 28 12.66 19.44 3.67
C ASP A 28 13.55 18.19 3.84
N LYS A 29 14.66 18.38 4.55
CA LYS A 29 15.73 17.37 4.65
C LYS A 29 15.45 16.28 5.69
N SER A 30 14.61 16.58 6.68
CA SER A 30 14.38 15.69 7.81
C SER A 30 13.00 15.89 8.39
N GLY A 31 12.43 14.81 8.91
CA GLY A 31 11.14 14.81 9.56
C GLY A 31 10.75 13.42 10.01
N LEU A 32 9.50 13.30 10.41
CA LEU A 32 8.86 12.03 10.72
C LEU A 32 7.65 11.85 9.83
N ILE A 33 7.46 10.63 9.36
CA ILE A 33 6.21 10.20 8.73
C ILE A 33 5.61 9.11 9.59
N HIS A 34 4.30 9.10 9.73
CA HIS A 34 3.61 7.93 10.24
C HIS A 34 2.46 7.52 9.34
N ILE A 35 2.21 6.22 9.31
CA ILE A 35 1.11 5.61 8.58
C ILE A 35 0.16 5.03 9.61
N GLU A 36 -1.06 5.56 9.65
CA GLU A 36 -2.16 4.95 10.39
C GLU A 36 -2.99 4.11 9.44
N TYR A 37 -3.37 2.90 9.83
CA TYR A 37 -4.23 2.06 9.01
C TYR A 37 -5.24 1.28 9.86
N GLY A 38 -6.39 1.01 9.27
CA GLY A 38 -7.47 0.25 9.90
C GLY A 38 -7.90 -0.92 9.03
N PHE A 39 -8.56 -1.89 9.66
CA PHE A 39 -8.99 -3.12 9.01
C PHE A 39 -10.51 -3.19 8.88
N ALA A 40 -10.94 -3.76 7.77
CA ALA A 40 -12.31 -4.22 7.60
C ALA A 40 -12.55 -5.51 8.41
N PRO A 41 -13.82 -5.91 8.65
CA PRO A 41 -14.14 -7.18 9.30
C PRO A 41 -13.57 -8.42 8.60
N SER A 42 -13.29 -8.33 7.28
CA SER A 42 -12.63 -9.37 6.49
C SER A 42 -11.16 -9.60 6.87
N GLY A 43 -10.55 -8.70 7.64
CA GLY A 43 -9.13 -8.73 7.98
C GLY A 43 -8.21 -8.05 6.96
N THR A 44 -8.74 -7.51 5.85
CA THR A 44 -8.00 -6.63 4.93
C THR A 44 -7.96 -5.21 5.46
N LEU A 45 -7.00 -4.39 5.03
CA LEU A 45 -7.02 -2.96 5.28
C LEU A 45 -8.23 -2.34 4.61
N ASP A 46 -8.93 -1.49 5.36
CA ASP A 46 -10.07 -0.70 4.90
C ASP A 46 -9.61 0.71 4.52
N TYR A 47 -8.64 1.25 5.27
CA TYR A 47 -8.07 2.57 5.00
C TYR A 47 -6.62 2.66 5.44
N LEU A 48 -5.93 3.65 4.88
CA LEU A 48 -4.65 4.14 5.37
C LEU A 48 -4.64 5.68 5.37
N GLN A 49 -3.87 6.26 6.27
CA GLN A 49 -3.60 7.70 6.34
C GLN A 49 -2.11 7.88 6.53
N VAL A 50 -1.49 8.70 5.67
CA VAL A 50 -0.09 9.09 5.78
C VAL A 50 -0.04 10.48 6.36
N TRP A 51 0.64 10.66 7.49
CA TRP A 51 0.87 11.99 8.05
C TRP A 51 2.34 12.29 8.14
N SER A 52 2.64 13.57 7.97
CA SER A 52 3.97 14.11 7.88
C SER A 52 4.18 15.16 8.97
N SER A 53 5.34 15.09 9.61
CA SER A 53 5.82 16.02 10.62
C SER A 53 7.17 16.55 10.20
N ILE A 54 7.11 17.64 9.42
CA ILE A 54 8.26 18.43 8.99
C ILE A 54 8.71 19.35 10.14
N THR A 55 7.75 20.01 10.78
CA THR A 55 7.98 20.86 11.94
C THR A 55 7.72 20.06 13.21
N ARG A 56 8.72 20.01 14.11
CA ARG A 56 8.63 19.25 15.35
C ARG A 56 7.35 19.56 16.13
N GLY A 57 6.59 18.52 16.47
CA GLY A 57 5.36 18.63 17.25
C GLY A 57 4.12 18.99 16.45
N TYR A 58 4.25 19.18 15.14
CA TYR A 58 3.13 19.44 14.24
C TYR A 58 2.98 18.30 13.23
N TRP A 59 1.75 17.82 13.04
CA TRP A 59 1.42 16.74 12.12
C TRP A 59 0.39 17.24 11.11
N LEU A 60 0.68 17.01 9.83
CA LEU A 60 -0.23 17.29 8.73
C LEU A 60 -0.59 15.99 8.03
N LEU A 61 -1.88 15.78 7.79
CA LEU A 61 -2.34 14.68 6.95
C LEU A 61 -1.85 14.95 5.52
N ALA A 62 -1.04 14.04 4.98
CA ALA A 62 -0.55 14.13 3.62
C ALA A 62 -1.54 13.55 2.63
N CYS A 63 -1.99 12.32 2.89
CA CYS A 63 -3.04 11.71 2.12
C CYS A 63 -3.78 10.65 2.94
N SER A 64 -4.98 10.32 2.47
CA SER A 64 -5.72 9.13 2.89
C SER A 64 -6.01 8.25 1.69
N TYR A 65 -6.09 6.95 1.91
CA TYR A 65 -6.58 5.99 0.92
C TYR A 65 -7.71 5.18 1.54
N TRP A 66 -8.84 5.07 0.84
CA TRP A 66 -10.01 4.31 1.29
C TRP A 66 -10.34 3.19 0.30
N MET A 67 -10.63 1.99 0.82
CA MET A 67 -11.09 0.85 0.01
C MET A 67 -12.58 0.89 -0.32
N SER A 68 -13.35 1.67 0.43
CA SER A 68 -14.80 1.83 0.25
C SER A 68 -15.19 3.30 0.32
N ALA A 69 -16.22 3.70 -0.44
CA ALA A 69 -16.77 5.05 -0.40
C ALA A 69 -17.72 5.18 0.78
N SER A 70 -17.77 6.36 1.37
CA SER A 70 -18.79 6.76 2.34
C SER A 70 -19.30 8.16 2.01
N GLN A 71 -20.18 8.70 2.85
CA GLN A 71 -20.60 10.11 2.73
C GLN A 71 -19.45 11.11 2.99
N LEU A 72 -18.36 10.65 3.60
CA LEU A 72 -17.25 11.50 4.05
C LEU A 72 -16.01 11.40 3.14
N HIS A 73 -15.90 10.34 2.34
CA HIS A 73 -14.73 10.09 1.50
C HIS A 73 -15.07 9.22 0.29
N ASP A 74 -14.36 9.45 -0.80
CA ASP A 74 -14.40 8.60 -2.00
C ASP A 74 -13.46 7.39 -1.88
N ILE A 75 -13.60 6.43 -2.79
CA ILE A 75 -12.65 5.31 -2.93
C ILE A 75 -11.35 5.83 -3.54
N GLY A 76 -10.22 5.29 -3.07
CA GLY A 76 -8.91 5.59 -3.59
C GLY A 76 -8.19 6.65 -2.76
N ILE A 77 -7.17 7.26 -3.38
CA ILE A 77 -6.31 8.24 -2.70
C ILE A 77 -6.90 9.65 -2.75
N HIS A 78 -6.80 10.35 -1.63
CA HIS A 78 -7.08 11.77 -1.52
C HIS A 78 -5.92 12.47 -0.82
N PHE A 79 -5.32 13.47 -1.46
CA PHE A 79 -4.27 14.28 -0.85
C PHE A 79 -4.86 15.50 -0.17
N GLU A 80 -4.21 15.90 0.93
CA GLU A 80 -4.67 16.97 1.81
C GLU A 80 -3.57 18.02 2.01
N ASN A 81 -3.95 19.18 2.53
CA ASN A 81 -3.02 20.22 2.96
C ASN A 81 -2.04 20.72 1.88
N GLU A 82 -2.32 20.56 0.58
CA GLU A 82 -1.42 20.85 -0.57
C GLU A 82 -0.33 19.80 -0.83
N TYR A 83 -0.37 18.64 -0.18
CA TYR A 83 0.47 17.52 -0.59
C TYR A 83 0.05 17.00 -1.96
N GLN A 84 1.02 16.54 -2.75
CA GLN A 84 0.80 15.81 -3.99
C GLN A 84 1.98 14.86 -4.21
N SER A 85 1.71 13.63 -4.65
CA SER A 85 2.74 12.70 -5.10
C SER A 85 2.12 11.66 -6.02
N GLN A 86 2.39 11.77 -7.33
CA GLN A 86 1.89 10.80 -8.29
C GLN A 86 2.49 9.41 -8.03
N GLY A 87 3.79 9.36 -7.70
CA GLY A 87 4.47 8.11 -7.37
C GLY A 87 3.82 7.40 -6.18
N LEU A 88 3.55 8.13 -5.09
CA LEU A 88 2.88 7.55 -3.93
C LEU A 88 1.45 7.10 -4.27
N ALA A 89 0.71 7.89 -5.06
CA ALA A 89 -0.64 7.54 -5.48
C ALA A 89 -0.69 6.20 -6.22
N ASP A 90 0.21 6.02 -7.19
CA ASP A 90 0.28 4.80 -7.99
C ASP A 90 0.71 3.61 -7.13
N ILE A 91 1.71 3.79 -6.24
CA ILE A 91 2.15 2.75 -5.32
C ILE A 91 1.01 2.33 -4.40
N LEU A 92 0.35 3.27 -3.72
CA LEU A 92 -0.72 2.95 -2.78
C LEU A 92 -1.93 2.32 -3.48
N ALA A 93 -2.27 2.74 -4.69
CA ALA A 93 -3.32 2.09 -5.47
C ALA A 93 -3.02 0.60 -5.71
N VAL A 94 -1.80 0.28 -6.14
CA VAL A 94 -1.39 -1.11 -6.36
C VAL A 94 -1.38 -1.90 -5.05
N VAL A 95 -0.77 -1.36 -4.00
CA VAL A 95 -0.64 -2.04 -2.70
C VAL A 95 -2.02 -2.33 -2.10
N MET A 96 -2.91 -1.33 -2.10
CA MET A 96 -4.23 -1.43 -1.49
C MET A 96 -5.20 -2.30 -2.29
N GLN A 97 -5.11 -2.32 -3.63
CA GLN A 97 -5.97 -3.17 -4.46
C GLN A 97 -5.49 -4.63 -4.52
N HIS A 98 -4.21 -4.88 -4.22
CA HIS A 98 -3.60 -6.20 -4.28
C HIS A 98 -3.06 -6.67 -2.93
N GLN A 99 -3.76 -6.37 -1.84
CA GLN A 99 -3.33 -6.71 -0.47
C GLN A 99 -3.04 -8.21 -0.28
N SER A 100 -3.73 -9.10 -1.00
CA SER A 100 -3.49 -10.54 -0.94
C SER A 100 -2.12 -10.98 -1.47
N ALA A 101 -1.36 -10.08 -2.11
CA ALA A 101 0.01 -10.31 -2.52
C ALA A 101 1.02 -10.18 -1.36
N PHE A 102 0.57 -9.69 -0.20
CA PHE A 102 1.41 -9.37 0.95
C PHE A 102 0.95 -10.11 2.21
N ASP A 103 1.85 -10.26 3.16
CA ASP A 103 1.51 -10.76 4.49
C ASP A 103 0.91 -9.61 5.31
N LEU A 104 -0.41 -9.67 5.54
CA LEU A 104 -1.10 -8.66 6.34
C LEU A 104 -0.81 -8.83 7.84
N PRO A 105 -0.64 -7.73 8.59
CA PRO A 105 -0.61 -7.80 10.04
C PRO A 105 -1.95 -8.33 10.58
N PRO A 106 -1.96 -9.07 11.71
CA PRO A 106 -3.19 -9.59 12.27
C PRO A 106 -4.13 -8.45 12.69
N ASN A 107 -5.40 -8.55 12.30
CA ASN A 107 -6.43 -7.63 12.78
C ASN A 107 -6.73 -7.91 14.26
N LEU A 108 -6.16 -7.09 15.14
CA LEU A 108 -6.34 -7.20 16.60
C LEU A 108 -7.48 -6.29 17.12
N GLY A 109 -8.36 -5.79 16.24
CA GLY A 109 -9.42 -4.85 16.60
C GLY A 109 -8.92 -3.45 16.98
N ARG A 110 -7.66 -3.13 16.66
CA ARG A 110 -7.03 -1.82 16.87
C ARG A 110 -6.40 -1.31 15.58
N LYS A 111 -6.24 0.01 15.49
CA LYS A 111 -5.50 0.64 14.39
C LYS A 111 -4.03 0.22 14.42
N GLY A 112 -3.45 -0.01 13.25
CA GLY A 112 -2.02 -0.15 13.09
C GLY A 112 -1.35 1.21 12.93
N LEU A 113 -0.08 1.29 13.33
CA LEU A 113 0.73 2.49 13.26
C LEU A 113 2.16 2.13 12.87
N LEU A 114 2.67 2.75 11.81
CA LEU A 114 4.08 2.70 11.43
C LEU A 114 4.67 4.09 11.57
N GLN A 115 5.85 4.20 12.19
CA GLN A 115 6.59 5.46 12.27
C GLN A 115 7.91 5.29 11.51
N ILE A 116 8.17 6.24 10.63
CA ILE A 116 9.26 6.20 9.67
C ILE A 116 10.06 7.49 9.86
N THR A 117 11.35 7.32 10.14
CA THR A 117 12.30 8.43 10.29
C THR A 117 12.93 8.78 8.95
N THR A 118 13.70 9.86 8.92
CA THR A 118 14.45 10.25 7.73
C THR A 118 15.34 9.10 7.25
N PRO A 119 15.14 8.60 6.01
CA PRO A 119 15.85 7.44 5.50
C PRO A 119 17.29 7.81 5.13
N THR A 120 18.20 6.85 5.24
CA THR A 120 19.53 6.97 4.65
C THR A 120 19.50 6.75 3.14
N GLU A 121 20.60 7.04 2.44
CA GLU A 121 20.71 6.76 1.00
C GLU A 121 20.63 5.25 0.71
N GLU A 122 21.21 4.42 1.58
CA GLU A 122 21.15 2.97 1.49
C GLU A 122 19.72 2.46 1.67
N GLU A 123 18.99 2.98 2.66
CA GLU A 123 17.58 2.65 2.90
C GLU A 123 16.70 3.09 1.72
N SER A 124 16.98 4.27 1.15
CA SER A 124 16.28 4.79 -0.02
C SER A 124 16.49 3.89 -1.24
N THR A 125 17.73 3.46 -1.47
CA THR A 125 18.07 2.53 -2.56
C THR A 125 17.42 1.15 -2.35
N GLY A 126 17.44 0.65 -1.10
CA GLY A 126 16.81 -0.61 -0.72
C GLY A 126 15.29 -0.57 -0.90
N ALA A 127 14.64 0.52 -0.51
CA ALA A 127 13.21 0.73 -0.68
C ALA A 127 12.78 0.75 -2.16
N ALA A 128 13.57 1.41 -3.02
CA ALA A 128 13.31 1.42 -4.46
C ALA A 128 13.39 0.01 -5.08
N ALA A 129 14.39 -0.78 -4.68
CA ALA A 129 14.50 -2.18 -5.12
C ALA A 129 13.33 -3.03 -4.61
N SER A 130 12.99 -2.88 -3.33
CA SER A 130 11.84 -3.54 -2.68
C SER A 130 10.52 -3.25 -3.42
N MET A 131 10.29 -1.99 -3.83
CA MET A 131 9.09 -1.62 -4.61
C MET A 131 9.05 -2.24 -6.00
N SER A 132 10.20 -2.29 -6.68
CA SER A 132 10.29 -2.99 -7.96
C SER A 132 9.89 -4.46 -7.83
N ASP A 133 10.33 -5.13 -6.77
CA ASP A 133 10.04 -6.54 -6.55
C ASP A 133 8.59 -6.78 -6.10
N ALA A 134 8.02 -5.89 -5.27
CA ALA A 134 6.61 -5.92 -4.91
C ALA A 134 5.71 -5.83 -6.16
N PHE A 135 6.01 -4.91 -7.09
CA PHE A 135 5.24 -4.77 -8.31
C PHE A 135 5.35 -5.97 -9.26
N LYS A 136 6.54 -6.56 -9.40
CA LYS A 136 6.69 -7.81 -10.17
C LYS A 136 5.83 -8.93 -9.60
N ARG A 137 5.76 -9.06 -8.26
CA ARG A 137 4.93 -10.08 -7.60
C ARG A 137 3.46 -9.88 -7.87
N VAL A 138 2.96 -8.66 -7.71
CA VAL A 138 1.57 -8.32 -8.01
C VAL A 138 1.24 -8.65 -9.47
N ALA A 139 2.12 -8.31 -10.41
CA ALA A 139 1.92 -8.62 -11.83
C ALA A 139 1.84 -10.14 -12.09
N VAL A 140 2.74 -10.93 -11.49
CA VAL A 140 2.73 -12.40 -11.62
C VAL A 140 1.46 -13.01 -11.03
N LEU A 141 1.02 -12.55 -9.86
CA LEU A 141 -0.20 -13.05 -9.22
C LEU A 141 -1.46 -12.69 -10.01
N ALA A 142 -1.51 -11.46 -10.55
CA ALA A 142 -2.61 -11.02 -11.41
C ALA A 142 -2.70 -11.89 -12.68
N GLU A 143 -1.58 -12.21 -13.33
CA GLU A 143 -1.58 -13.07 -14.51
C GLU A 143 -2.03 -14.50 -14.19
N ARG A 144 -1.59 -15.06 -13.06
CA ARG A 144 -2.05 -16.37 -12.59
C ARG A 144 -3.56 -16.40 -12.35
N ALA A 145 -4.11 -15.39 -11.68
CA ALA A 145 -5.55 -15.30 -11.44
C ALA A 145 -6.35 -15.26 -12.75
N ARG A 146 -5.88 -14.48 -13.73
CA ARG A 146 -6.49 -14.41 -15.07
C ARG A 146 -6.46 -15.75 -15.80
N ALA A 147 -5.33 -16.47 -15.74
CA ALA A 147 -5.20 -17.79 -16.36
C ALA A 147 -6.17 -18.81 -15.77
N THR A 148 -6.36 -18.81 -14.44
CA THR A 148 -7.31 -19.69 -13.74
C THR A 148 -8.76 -19.39 -14.14
N ILE A 149 -9.16 -18.12 -14.16
CA ILE A 149 -10.51 -17.71 -14.58
C ILE A 149 -10.78 -18.15 -16.03
N ARG A 150 -9.80 -17.97 -16.92
CA ARG A 150 -9.91 -18.41 -18.32
C ARG A 150 -10.07 -19.94 -18.43
N SER A 151 -9.36 -20.72 -17.62
CA SER A 151 -9.51 -22.18 -17.62
C SER A 151 -10.88 -22.63 -17.10
N ASP A 152 -11.42 -21.97 -16.08
CA ASP A 152 -12.74 -22.31 -15.54
C ASP A 152 -13.86 -21.97 -16.52
N GLN A 153 -13.79 -20.82 -17.21
CA GLN A 153 -14.74 -20.46 -18.26
C GLN A 153 -14.73 -21.45 -19.44
N ALA A 154 -13.54 -21.88 -19.88
CA ALA A 154 -13.41 -22.88 -20.95
C ALA A 154 -14.02 -24.24 -20.56
N ARG A 155 -13.89 -24.63 -19.28
CA ARG A 155 -14.50 -25.84 -18.74
C ARG A 155 -16.03 -25.74 -18.74
N VAL A 156 -16.59 -24.63 -18.25
CA VAL A 156 -18.06 -24.42 -18.23
C VAL A 156 -18.68 -24.48 -19.63
N MET A 157 -18.07 -23.81 -20.61
CA MET A 157 -18.56 -23.81 -22.01
C MET A 157 -18.52 -25.20 -22.67
N SER A 158 -17.54 -26.03 -22.30
CA SER A 158 -17.43 -27.40 -22.81
C SER A 158 -18.52 -28.31 -22.23
N PHE A 159 -18.95 -28.09 -20.98
CA PHE A 159 -20.05 -28.83 -20.37
C PHE A 159 -21.42 -28.41 -20.91
N SER A 160 -21.63 -27.12 -21.23
CA SER A 160 -22.90 -26.63 -21.80
C SER A 160 -23.12 -27.02 -23.27
N SER A 161 -22.09 -27.46 -23.98
CA SER A 161 -22.19 -27.88 -25.39
C SER A 161 -22.46 -29.38 -25.58
N MET A 162 -22.56 -30.15 -24.48
CA MET A 162 -22.79 -31.60 -24.47
C MET A 162 -24.21 -32.01 -24.02
N THR A 163 -25.10 -31.05 -23.80
CA THR A 163 -26.54 -31.23 -23.52
C THR A 163 -27.37 -30.65 -24.64
#